data_AF-A0A3S1CY83-F1
#
_entry.id   AF-A0A3S1CY83-F1
#
_cell.length_a   1.000
_cell.length_b   1.000
_cell.length_c   1.000
_cell.angle_alpha   90.00
_cell.angle_beta   90.00
_cell.angle_gamma   90.00
#
_symmetry.space_group_name_H-M   'P 1'
#
loop_
_entity.id
_entity.type
_entity.pdbx_description
1 polymer ?
#
loop_
_entity_poly.entity_id
_entity_poly.type
_entity_poly.pdbx_seq_one_letter_code
_entity_poly.pdbx_strand_id
1 'polypeptide(L)'
;DDEPTRNWTSGEAEPENPLAAIWMGDFNMEPDSAEYRRIVGSTPYHRGAAYLSGFVDAAAVAGEPVPDFHTHVKTIDGRLANRRLDHCFVGGMFAGRVRSISADIGEVASDHFPLRVDIDLETPGVAT
;
A
#
# COMPACT_ATOMS: atom_id res chain seq x y z
N ASP A 1 -11.05 -16.59 11.48
CA ASP A 1 -10.47 -17.52 10.50
C ASP A 1 -11.38 -18.73 10.51
N ASP A 2 -12.24 -18.84 9.49
CA ASP A 2 -13.30 -19.85 9.43
C ASP A 2 -12.80 -21.18 8.86
N GLU A 3 -11.49 -21.29 8.58
CA GLU A 3 -10.83 -22.55 8.25
C GLU A 3 -10.07 -23.11 9.47
N PRO A 4 -10.66 -24.07 10.21
CA PRO A 4 -9.99 -24.67 11.38
C PRO A 4 -8.74 -25.48 11.00
N THR A 5 -8.52 -25.75 9.72
CA THR A 5 -7.37 -26.48 9.18
C THR A 5 -6.82 -25.74 7.97
N ARG A 6 -5.53 -25.39 8.02
CA ARG A 6 -4.80 -24.66 6.96
C ARG A 6 -4.58 -25.54 5.71
N ASN A 7 -5.66 -25.91 5.03
CA ASN A 7 -5.65 -26.87 3.92
C ASN A 7 -4.86 -26.34 2.69
N TRP A 8 -4.72 -25.01 2.56
CA TRP A 8 -3.94 -24.38 1.49
C TRP A 8 -2.44 -24.73 1.53
N THR A 9 -1.91 -25.13 2.68
CA THR A 9 -0.49 -25.53 2.82
C THR A 9 -0.19 -26.90 2.20
N SER A 10 -1.21 -27.69 1.84
CA SER A 10 -1.05 -29.06 1.35
C SER A 10 -0.21 -29.96 2.28
N GLY A 11 -0.17 -29.66 3.58
CA GLY A 11 0.61 -30.41 4.58
C GLY A 11 2.05 -29.91 4.77
N GLU A 12 2.48 -28.89 4.04
CA GLU A 12 3.80 -28.27 4.19
C GLU A 12 3.82 -27.26 5.35
N ALA A 13 5.03 -26.95 5.82
CA ALA A 13 5.21 -25.84 6.76
C ALA A 13 4.86 -24.51 6.08
N GLU A 14 4.21 -23.62 6.82
CA GLU A 14 3.95 -22.26 6.35
C GLU A 14 5.30 -21.57 6.05
N PRO A 15 5.51 -21.05 4.83
CA PRO A 15 6.74 -20.36 4.48
C PRO A 15 6.87 -19.06 5.28
N GLU A 16 8.10 -18.60 5.48
CA GLU A 16 8.32 -17.27 6.04
C GLU A 16 7.69 -16.20 5.14
N ASN A 17 7.12 -15.17 5.77
CA ASN A 17 6.58 -14.03 5.04
C ASN A 17 7.71 -13.33 4.27
N PRO A 18 7.61 -13.20 2.93
CA PRO A 18 8.67 -12.60 2.14
C PRO A 18 8.82 -11.11 2.48
N LEU A 19 10.05 -10.69 2.81
CA LEU A 19 10.37 -9.27 3.01
C LEU A 19 10.27 -8.47 1.71
N ALA A 20 10.57 -9.12 0.58
CA ALA A 20 10.38 -8.59 -0.76
C ALA A 20 8.92 -8.83 -1.20
N ALA A 21 8.01 -7.99 -0.73
CA ALA A 21 6.59 -8.08 -1.04
C ALA A 21 6.01 -6.75 -1.54
N ILE A 22 5.05 -6.85 -2.45
CA ILE A 22 4.17 -5.77 -2.89
C ILE A 22 2.74 -6.26 -2.63
N TRP A 23 1.99 -5.50 -1.83
CA TRP A 23 0.60 -5.80 -1.48
C TRP A 23 -0.29 -4.62 -1.88
N MET A 24 -1.10 -4.81 -2.91
CA MET A 24 -1.81 -3.72 -3.58
C MET A 24 -3.27 -4.09 -3.85
N GLY A 25 -4.17 -3.11 -3.74
CA GLY A 25 -5.60 -3.26 -4.00
C GLY A 25 -6.44 -2.38 -3.08
N ASP A 26 -7.75 -2.62 -3.07
CA ASP A 26 -8.70 -1.99 -2.16
C ASP A 26 -8.64 -2.65 -0.77
N PHE A 27 -8.21 -1.89 0.24
CA PHE A 27 -8.18 -2.31 1.64
C PHE A 27 -9.40 -1.83 2.41
N ASN A 28 -10.27 -1.05 1.76
CA ASN A 28 -11.49 -0.49 2.31
C ASN A 28 -11.26 0.29 3.61
N MET A 29 -10.13 0.99 3.67
CA MET A 29 -9.70 1.80 4.82
C MET A 29 -9.02 3.07 4.32
N GLU A 30 -9.13 4.15 5.09
CA GLU A 30 -8.43 5.41 4.79
C GLU A 30 -7.02 5.39 5.38
N PRO A 31 -6.11 6.25 4.89
CA PRO A 31 -4.87 6.56 5.57
C PRO A 31 -5.11 6.93 7.04
N ASP A 32 -4.19 6.58 7.91
CA ASP A 32 -4.24 6.84 9.37
C ASP A 32 -5.39 6.17 10.15
N SER A 33 -6.23 5.35 9.50
CA SER A 33 -7.16 4.44 10.17
C SER A 33 -6.45 3.45 11.11
N ALA A 34 -7.21 2.78 11.97
CA ALA A 34 -6.64 1.84 12.93
C ALA A 34 -6.11 0.57 12.24
N GLU A 35 -6.72 0.20 11.12
CA GLU A 35 -6.35 -0.89 10.22
C GLU A 35 -5.07 -0.54 9.47
N TYR A 36 -5.02 0.66 8.88
CA TYR A 36 -3.83 1.17 8.18
C TYR A 36 -2.59 1.16 9.09
N ARG A 37 -2.73 1.69 10.31
CA ARG A 37 -1.65 1.71 11.32
C ARG A 37 -1.22 0.33 11.81
N ARG A 38 -2.02 -0.72 11.61
CA ARG A 38 -1.58 -2.09 11.89
C ARG A 38 -0.69 -2.66 10.80
N ILE A 39 -0.89 -2.23 9.54
CA ILE A 39 -0.09 -2.67 8.40
C ILE A 39 1.26 -1.95 8.37
N VAL A 40 1.23 -0.62 8.35
CA VAL A 40 2.46 0.20 8.24
C VAL A 40 3.18 0.40 9.58
N GLY A 41 2.61 -0.19 10.63
CA GLY A 41 2.94 0.13 12.01
C GLY A 41 2.55 1.55 12.39
N SER A 42 2.89 1.93 13.61
CA SER A 42 3.07 3.35 13.92
C SER A 42 4.47 3.66 13.44
N THR A 43 4.69 4.37 12.34
CA THR A 43 6.05 4.70 11.88
C THR A 43 6.62 5.82 12.77
N PRO A 44 7.56 5.56 13.71
CA PRO A 44 7.95 6.51 14.75
C PRO A 44 9.46 6.84 14.75
N TYR A 45 9.85 7.84 15.56
CA TYR A 45 11.18 8.41 15.81
C TYR A 45 11.65 9.55 14.86
N HIS A 46 11.47 9.48 13.54
CA HIS A 46 11.59 10.64 12.62
C HIS A 46 10.86 10.44 11.27
N ARG A 47 10.49 11.54 10.61
CA ARG A 47 9.75 11.56 9.33
C ARG A 47 10.51 10.79 8.25
N GLY A 48 9.87 9.79 7.63
CA GLY A 48 10.39 9.04 6.48
C GLY A 48 11.14 7.74 6.80
N ALA A 49 11.23 7.32 8.07
CA ALA A 49 11.82 6.03 8.42
C ALA A 49 10.95 4.85 7.94
N ALA A 50 11.58 3.75 7.51
CA ALA A 50 10.93 2.49 7.17
C ALA A 50 11.61 1.36 7.93
N TYR A 51 10.83 0.51 8.61
CA TYR A 51 11.41 -0.71 9.21
C TYR A 51 11.64 -1.75 8.12
N LEU A 52 12.86 -2.30 8.05
CA LEU A 52 13.25 -3.27 7.02
C LEU A 52 12.30 -4.48 6.96
N SER A 53 11.79 -4.91 8.11
CA SER A 53 10.87 -6.05 8.26
C SER A 53 9.38 -5.67 8.25
N GLY A 54 9.04 -4.39 8.05
CA GLY A 54 7.67 -3.91 8.01
C GLY A 54 7.23 -3.53 6.60
N PHE A 55 5.93 -3.28 6.45
CA PHE A 55 5.40 -2.64 5.25
C PHE A 55 5.43 -1.11 5.39
N VAL A 56 5.55 -0.41 4.27
CA VAL A 56 5.31 1.02 4.15
C VAL A 56 4.31 1.29 3.02
N ASP A 57 3.45 2.29 3.18
CA ASP A 57 2.60 2.76 2.07
C ASP A 57 3.48 3.47 1.04
N ALA A 58 3.43 3.02 -0.22
CA ALA A 58 4.12 3.64 -1.34
C ALA A 58 3.78 5.14 -1.44
N ALA A 59 2.56 5.55 -1.09
CA ALA A 59 2.13 6.95 -1.02
C ALA A 59 2.94 7.79 -0.02
N ALA A 60 3.47 7.16 1.04
CA ALA A 60 4.22 7.84 2.09
C ALA A 60 5.71 7.98 1.76
N VAL A 61 6.22 7.17 0.83
CA VAL A 61 7.67 7.09 0.50
C VAL A 61 8.00 7.47 -0.94
N ALA A 62 7.00 7.70 -1.80
CA ALA A 62 7.20 8.12 -3.18
C ALA A 62 8.01 9.44 -3.25
N GLY A 63 8.98 9.47 -4.16
CA GLY A 63 9.81 10.66 -4.39
C GLY A 63 9.04 11.86 -4.94
N GLU A 64 7.97 11.59 -5.71
CA GLU A 64 7.11 12.61 -6.32
C GLU A 64 5.65 12.44 -5.86
N PRO A 65 5.20 13.19 -4.83
CA PRO A 65 3.81 13.14 -4.39
C PRO A 65 2.90 13.88 -5.38
N VAL A 66 1.77 13.27 -5.73
CA VAL A 66 0.78 13.85 -6.65
C VAL A 66 -0.28 14.63 -5.87
N PRO A 67 -0.59 15.89 -6.23
CA PRO A 67 -1.72 16.62 -5.66
C PRO A 67 -3.06 16.01 -6.10
N ASP A 68 -4.08 16.06 -5.24
CA ASP A 68 -5.40 15.46 -5.49
C ASP A 68 -5.35 13.94 -5.76
N PHE A 69 -4.80 13.21 -4.79
CA PHE A 69 -4.67 11.75 -4.85
C PHE A 69 -5.78 11.06 -4.06
N HIS A 70 -6.79 10.57 -4.77
CA HIS A 70 -7.86 9.72 -4.25
C HIS A 70 -8.10 8.55 -5.22
N THR A 71 -8.52 7.41 -4.69
CA THR A 71 -8.72 6.19 -5.48
C THR A 71 -10.17 5.76 -5.53
N HIS A 72 -11.06 6.44 -4.80
CA HIS A 72 -12.47 6.15 -4.82
C HIS A 72 -13.29 7.43 -4.66
N VAL A 73 -14.40 7.53 -5.38
CA VAL A 73 -15.36 8.63 -5.31
C VAL A 73 -16.79 8.13 -5.07
N LYS A 74 -17.50 8.71 -4.10
CA LYS A 74 -18.92 8.40 -3.89
C LYS A 74 -19.67 9.56 -3.29
N THR A 75 -20.95 9.69 -3.64
CA THR A 75 -21.86 10.61 -2.96
C THR A 75 -22.39 9.97 -1.67
N ILE A 76 -22.08 10.58 -0.53
CA ILE A 76 -22.54 10.17 0.80
C ILE A 76 -23.30 11.36 1.41
N ASP A 77 -24.54 11.14 1.81
CA ASP A 77 -25.43 12.18 2.36
C ASP A 77 -25.50 13.46 1.49
N GLY A 78 -25.54 13.27 0.16
CA GLY A 78 -25.61 14.34 -0.83
C GLY A 78 -24.30 15.10 -1.05
N ARG A 79 -23.19 14.67 -0.45
CA ARG A 79 -21.86 15.26 -0.61
C ARG A 79 -20.92 14.31 -1.34
N LEU A 80 -20.15 14.82 -2.29
CA LEU A 80 -19.09 14.07 -2.94
C LEU A 80 -17.96 13.81 -1.94
N ALA A 81 -17.61 12.55 -1.73
CA ALA A 81 -16.51 12.12 -0.90
C ALA A 81 -15.43 11.46 -1.78
N ASN A 82 -14.24 12.06 -1.76
CA ASN A 82 -13.03 11.52 -2.38
C ASN A 82 -12.21 10.84 -1.30
N ARG A 83 -11.94 9.55 -1.47
CA ARG A 83 -11.31 8.67 -0.48
C ARG A 83 -10.11 7.96 -1.08
N ARG A 84 -9.14 7.57 -0.25
CA ARG A 84 -8.04 6.70 -0.67
C ARG A 84 -8.19 5.35 0.01
N LEU A 85 -8.84 4.43 -0.69
CA LEU A 85 -9.12 3.08 -0.19
C LEU A 85 -8.19 2.04 -0.80
N ASP A 86 -7.66 2.35 -1.98
CA ASP A 86 -6.71 1.53 -2.69
C ASP A 86 -5.31 1.97 -2.27
N HIS A 87 -4.53 1.01 -1.79
CA HIS A 87 -3.17 1.23 -1.33
C HIS A 87 -2.21 0.31 -2.07
N CYS A 88 -0.93 0.69 -2.07
CA CYS A 88 0.17 -0.19 -2.41
C CYS A 88 1.16 -0.19 -1.25
N PHE A 89 1.18 -1.27 -0.49
CA PHE A 89 2.15 -1.48 0.57
C PHE A 89 3.35 -2.24 0.00
N VAL A 90 4.55 -1.73 0.26
CA VAL A 90 5.80 -2.38 -0.13
C VAL A 90 6.58 -2.76 1.11
N GLY A 91 7.25 -3.92 1.09
CA GLY A 91 8.19 -4.28 2.15
C GLY A 91 9.26 -3.19 2.31
N GLY A 92 9.74 -2.94 3.52
CA GLY A 92 10.62 -1.81 3.83
C GLY A 92 11.89 -1.75 2.97
N MET A 93 12.39 -2.91 2.51
CA MET A 93 13.53 -3.00 1.57
C MET A 93 13.28 -2.36 0.20
N PHE A 94 12.02 -2.15 -0.17
CA PHE A 94 11.59 -1.49 -1.41
C PHE A 94 11.21 -0.03 -1.21
N ALA A 95 11.22 0.49 0.02
CA ALA A 95 10.78 1.86 0.31
C ALA A 95 11.52 2.91 -0.53
N GLY A 96 12.85 2.85 -0.56
CA GLY A 96 13.69 3.76 -1.36
C GLY A 96 13.67 3.51 -2.87
N ARG A 97 12.87 2.54 -3.33
CA ARG A 97 12.76 2.18 -4.75
C ARG A 97 11.45 2.68 -5.39
N VAL A 98 10.50 3.16 -4.58
CA VAL A 98 9.25 3.75 -5.07
C VAL A 98 9.56 5.13 -5.66
N ARG A 99 9.34 5.27 -6.97
CA ARG A 99 9.61 6.53 -7.70
C ARG A 99 8.41 7.46 -7.63
N SER A 100 7.24 6.96 -8.01
CA SER A 100 6.00 7.73 -8.04
C SER A 100 4.77 6.87 -7.82
N ILE A 101 3.67 7.51 -7.46
CA ILE A 101 2.36 6.90 -7.25
C ILE A 101 1.25 7.87 -7.66
N SER A 102 0.23 7.37 -8.34
CA SER A 102 -0.89 8.17 -8.84
C SER A 102 -2.16 7.35 -8.98
N ALA A 103 -3.32 8.00 -8.87
CA ALA A 103 -4.59 7.45 -9.32
C ALA A 103 -4.97 8.03 -10.69
N ASP A 104 -5.51 7.22 -11.59
CA ASP A 104 -6.08 7.70 -12.86
C ASP A 104 -7.51 8.21 -12.66
N ILE A 105 -7.62 9.42 -12.08
CA ILE A 105 -8.90 10.06 -11.72
C ILE A 105 -9.77 10.44 -12.93
N GLY A 106 -9.24 10.29 -14.16
CA GLY A 106 -9.99 10.51 -15.40
C GLY A 106 -10.75 9.28 -15.89
N GLU A 107 -10.44 8.09 -15.35
CA GLU A 107 -11.11 6.84 -15.72
C GLU A 107 -12.51 6.75 -15.11
N VAL A 108 -13.51 6.41 -15.91
CA VAL A 108 -14.94 6.44 -15.53
C VAL A 108 -15.58 5.05 -15.44
N ALA A 109 -14.80 3.99 -15.64
CA ALA A 109 -15.29 2.62 -15.62
C ALA A 109 -15.75 2.11 -14.24
N SER A 110 -15.41 2.80 -13.15
CA SER A 110 -15.70 2.40 -11.77
C SER A 110 -15.78 3.63 -10.86
N ASP A 111 -16.36 3.46 -9.67
CA ASP A 111 -16.25 4.43 -8.58
C ASP A 111 -14.88 4.37 -7.87
N HIS A 112 -14.07 3.34 -8.19
CA HIS A 112 -12.64 3.27 -7.90
C HIS A 112 -11.79 3.62 -9.13
N PHE A 113 -10.77 4.46 -8.93
CA PHE A 113 -9.79 4.85 -9.93
C PHE A 113 -8.58 3.91 -9.93
N PRO A 114 -8.05 3.49 -11.09
CA PRO A 114 -6.85 2.68 -11.17
C PRO A 114 -5.66 3.31 -10.43
N LEU A 115 -5.06 2.56 -9.51
CA LEU A 115 -3.84 2.96 -8.81
C LEU A 115 -2.60 2.50 -9.58
N ARG A 116 -1.67 3.41 -9.84
CA ARG A 116 -0.40 3.13 -10.50
C ARG A 116 0.78 3.46 -9.59
N VAL A 117 1.76 2.56 -9.55
CA VAL A 117 3.04 2.74 -8.85
C VAL A 117 4.18 2.51 -9.82
N ASP A 118 5.13 3.43 -9.85
CA ASP A 118 6.44 3.24 -10.51
C ASP A 118 7.47 2.85 -9.44
N ILE A 119 8.14 1.72 -9.64
CA ILE A 119 9.09 1.13 -8.70
C ILE A 119 10.30 0.57 -9.44
N ASP A 120 11.51 0.89 -8.96
CA ASP A 120 12.75 0.38 -9.51
C ASP A 120 13.12 -0.98 -8.93
N LEU A 121 12.96 -2.06 -9.71
CA LEU A 121 13.36 -3.39 -9.29
C LEU A 121 14.71 -3.83 -9.88
N GLU A 122 15.23 -3.09 -10.85
CA GLU A 122 16.39 -3.48 -11.66
C GLU A 122 17.69 -2.90 -11.12
N THR A 123 17.66 -1.70 -10.54
CA THR A 123 18.84 -1.09 -9.94
C THR A 123 19.18 -1.79 -8.61
N PRO A 124 20.40 -2.33 -8.44
CA PRO A 124 20.84 -2.84 -7.15
C PRO A 124 20.79 -1.72 -6.11
N GLY A 125 20.08 -1.95 -4.99
CA GLY A 125 20.03 -0.99 -3.90
C GLY A 125 21.43 -0.71 -3.36
N VAL A 126 21.75 0.56 -3.11
CA VAL A 126 22.97 0.92 -2.37
C VAL A 126 22.76 0.43 -0.94
N ALA A 127 23.54 -0.56 -0.51
CA ALA A 127 23.56 -0.97 0.89
C ALA A 127 24.10 0.23 1.70
N THR A 128 23.20 0.93 2.41
CA THR A 128 23.55 1.96 3.39
C THR A 128 23.59 1.38 4.78
#